data_AF-A0A967XMZ4-F1
#
_entry.id   AF-A0A967XMZ4-F1
#
_cell.length_a   1.000
_cell.length_b   1.000
_cell.length_c   1.000
_cell.angle_alpha   90.00
_cell.angle_beta   90.00
_cell.angle_gamma   90.00
#
_symmetry.space_group_name_H-M   'P 1'
#
loop_
_entity.id
_entity.type
_entity.pdbx_description
1 polymer ?
#
loop_
_entity_poly.entity_id
_entity_poly.type
_entity_poly.pdbx_seq_one_letter_code
_entity_poly.pdbx_strand_id
1 'polypeptide(L)' 'MKFGVISGRESAALTHRASELDFDEIHQRVHDKLGLLNELLSRHELTRDQVCFVGDDLIDLPVMRRVGFAAAPADALPE' A
#
# COMPACT_ATOMS: atom_id res chain seq x y z
N MET A 1 12.47 9.30 -1.97
CA MET A 1 11.56 8.32 -1.35
C MET A 1 10.17 8.62 -1.88
N LYS A 2 9.44 7.60 -2.33
CA LYS A 2 8.08 7.77 -2.87
C LYS A 2 7.06 7.33 -1.83
N PHE A 3 5.90 7.97 -1.81
CA PHE A 3 4.81 7.63 -0.90
C PHE A 3 3.57 7.28 -1.70
N GLY A 4 2.79 6.35 -1.18
CA GLY A 4 1.56 5.94 -1.83
C GLY A 4 0.55 5.35 -0.88
N VAL A 5 -0.69 5.28 -1.35
CA VAL A 5 -1.80 4.65 -0.64
C VAL A 5 -2.53 3.67 -1.53
N ILE A 6 -2.87 2.52 -0.97
CA ILE A 6 -3.63 1.46 -1.62
C ILE A 6 -4.86 1.16 -0.77
N SER A 7 -6.05 1.35 -1.34
CA SER A 7 -7.32 1.10 -0.65
C SER A 7 -8.26 0.24 -1.48
N GLY A 8 -8.96 -0.68 -0.83
CA GLY A 8 -10.06 -1.45 -1.42
C GLY A 8 -11.33 -0.62 -1.61
N ARG A 9 -11.39 0.60 -1.06
CA ARG A 9 -12.54 1.50 -1.14
C ARG A 9 -12.17 2.75 -1.94
N GLU A 10 -13.18 3.39 -2.53
CA GLU A 10 -13.04 4.75 -3.08
C GLU A 10 -13.61 5.77 -2.09
N SER A 11 -12.90 6.89 -1.93
CA SER A 11 -13.35 8.06 -1.18
C SER A 11 -12.70 9.33 -1.71
N ALA A 12 -13.52 10.35 -1.95
CA ALA A 12 -13.04 11.69 -2.29
C ALA A 12 -12.13 12.29 -1.19
N ALA A 13 -12.39 11.95 0.07
CA ALA A 13 -11.58 12.41 1.19
C ALA A 13 -10.14 11.85 1.12
N LEU A 14 -9.99 10.59 0.68
CA LEU A 14 -8.67 9.99 0.49
C LEU A 14 -7.91 10.68 -0.63
N THR A 15 -8.57 10.90 -1.78
CA THR A 15 -7.98 11.62 -2.91
C THR A 15 -7.51 13.02 -2.52
N HIS A 16 -8.37 13.78 -1.82
CA HIS A 16 -8.03 15.13 -1.37
C HIS A 16 -6.83 15.10 -0.42
N ARG A 17 -6.86 14.22 0.59
CA ARG A 17 -5.80 14.16 1.59
C ARG A 17 -4.47 13.72 1.00
N ALA A 18 -4.48 12.72 0.13
CA ALA A 18 -3.27 12.24 -0.53
C ALA A 18 -2.70 13.31 -1.49
N SER A 19 -3.56 14.10 -2.15
CA SER A 19 -3.13 15.25 -2.94
C SER A 19 -2.52 16.37 -2.10
N GLU A 20 -3.08 16.68 -0.93
CA GLU A 20 -2.50 17.71 -0.03
C GLU A 20 -1.11 17.32 0.51
N LEU A 21 -0.86 16.02 0.61
CA LEU A 21 0.40 15.46 1.11
C LEU A 21 1.38 15.09 -0.01
N ASP A 22 1.06 15.42 -1.26
CA ASP A 22 1.88 15.14 -2.44
C ASP A 22 2.26 13.65 -2.59
N PHE A 23 1.29 12.75 -2.41
CA PHE A 23 1.53 11.32 -2.62
C PHE A 23 1.77 11.01 -4.11
N ASP A 24 2.80 10.22 -4.41
CA ASP A 24 3.17 9.84 -5.78
C ASP A 24 2.20 8.81 -6.39
N GLU A 25 1.60 7.96 -5.55
CA GLU A 25 0.77 6.84 -5.97
C GLU A 25 -0.54 6.79 -5.16
N ILE A 26 -1.69 6.91 -5.83
CA ILE A 26 -3.01 6.87 -5.20
C ILE A 26 -3.85 5.81 -5.92
N HIS A 27 -4.02 4.65 -5.27
CA HIS A 27 -4.77 3.53 -5.84
C HIS A 27 -5.98 3.19 -4.97
N GLN A 28 -7.16 3.27 -5.56
CA GLN A 28 -8.45 3.00 -4.90
C GLN A 28 -9.19 1.87 -5.63
N ARG A 29 -10.15 1.25 -4.95
CA ARG A 29 -10.86 0.04 -5.44
C ARG A 29 -9.93 -1.13 -5.78
N VAL A 30 -8.82 -1.25 -5.05
CA VAL A 30 -7.85 -2.32 -5.25
C VAL A 30 -8.19 -3.50 -4.36
N HIS A 31 -8.68 -4.59 -4.97
CA HIS A 31 -8.92 -5.84 -4.27
C HIS A 31 -7.70 -6.77 -4.31
N ASP A 32 -6.95 -6.77 -5.41
CA ASP A 32 -5.67 -7.47 -5.51
C ASP A 32 -4.49 -6.53 -5.23
N LYS A 33 -4.20 -6.33 -3.95
CA LYS A 33 -3.08 -5.48 -3.52
C LYS A 33 -1.72 -6.07 -3.92
N LEU A 34 -1.61 -7.40 -4.04
CA LEU A 34 -0.36 -8.06 -4.42
C LEU A 34 -0.06 -7.88 -5.91
N GLY A 35 -1.07 -7.99 -6.77
CA GLY A 35 -0.98 -7.67 -8.19
C GLY A 35 -0.45 -6.25 -8.39
N LEU A 36 -1.10 -5.28 -7.75
CA LEU A 36 -0.67 -3.88 -7.79
C LEU A 36 0.76 -3.66 -7.28
N LEU A 37 1.16 -4.32 -6.18
CA LEU A 37 2.54 -4.24 -5.69
C LEU A 37 3.53 -4.65 -6.79
N ASN A 38 3.29 -5.77 -7.48
CA ASN A 38 4.20 -6.23 -8.54
C ASN A 38 4.26 -5.23 -9.71
N GLU A 39 3.14 -4.60 -10.07
CA GLU A 39 3.10 -3.53 -11.08
C GLU A 39 3.93 -2.32 -10.64
N LEU A 40 3.80 -1.89 -9.38
CA LEU A 40 4.55 -0.75 -8.83
C LEU A 40 6.05 -1.05 -8.78
N LEU A 41 6.44 -2.26 -8.35
CA LEU A 41 7.84 -2.70 -8.35
C LEU A 41 8.43 -2.61 -9.76
N SER A 42 7.69 -3.09 -10.77
CA SER A 42 8.13 -3.02 -12.16
C SER A 42 8.21 -1.58 -12.67
N ARG A 43 7.21 -0.74 -12.36
CA ARG A 43 7.13 0.66 -12.84
C ARG A 43 8.22 1.53 -12.26
N HIS A 44 8.61 1.28 -11.01
CA HIS A 44 9.60 2.07 -10.28
C HIS A 44 10.99 1.43 -10.27
N GLU A 45 11.17 0.30 -10.95
CA GLU A 45 12.43 -0.46 -10.98
C GLU A 45 12.95 -0.79 -9.57
N LEU A 46 12.02 -1.16 -8.68
CA LEU A 46 12.32 -1.50 -7.29
C LEU A 46 12.28 -3.00 -7.07
N THR A 47 13.07 -3.44 -6.10
CA THR A 47 12.96 -4.77 -5.50
C THR A 47 12.03 -4.72 -4.29
N ARG A 48 11.50 -5.89 -3.91
CA ARG A 48 10.65 -6.06 -2.74
C ARG A 48 11.29 -5.54 -1.45
N ASP A 49 12.60 -5.76 -1.29
CA ASP A 49 13.37 -5.36 -0.12
C ASP A 49 13.47 -3.83 0.05
N GLN A 50 13.18 -3.07 -1.01
CA GLN A 50 13.19 -1.61 -1.01
C GLN A 50 11.81 -1.00 -0.69
N VAL A 51 10.82 -1.84 -0.37
CA VAL A 51 9.44 -1.39 -0.06
C VAL A 51 9.14 -1.54 1.42
N CYS A 52 8.53 -0.49 1.97
CA CYS A 52 7.86 -0.50 3.27
C CYS A 52 6.35 -0.53 3.02
N PHE A 53 5.62 -1.39 3.73
CA PHE A 53 4.16 -1.42 3.70
C PHE A 53 3.57 -1.40 5.12
N VAL A 54 2.52 -0.60 5.31
CA VAL A 54 1.78 -0.53 6.57
C VAL A 54 0.33 -0.94 6.29
N GLY A 55 -0.13 -2.00 6.94
CA GLY A 55 -1.48 -2.54 6.76
C GLY A 55 -2.07 -3.04 8.08
N ASP A 56 -3.40 -3.11 8.16
CA ASP A 56 -4.15 -3.38 9.38
C ASP A 56 -5.12 -4.58 9.28
N ASP A 57 -5.34 -5.13 8.08
CA ASP A 57 -6.33 -6.17 7.82
C ASP A 57 -5.70 -7.39 7.10
N LEU A 58 -6.37 -8.54 7.13
CA LEU A 58 -5.93 -9.80 6.52
C LEU A 58 -5.69 -9.68 5.01
N ILE A 59 -6.39 -8.77 4.33
CA ILE A 59 -6.19 -8.48 2.90
C ILE A 59 -4.80 -7.89 2.61
N ASP A 60 -4.12 -7.33 3.61
CA ASP A 60 -2.78 -6.77 3.49
C ASP A 60 -1.67 -7.82 3.68
N LEU A 61 -1.95 -8.93 4.35
CA LEU A 61 -0.97 -10.00 4.62
C LEU A 61 -0.22 -10.47 3.37
N PRO A 62 -0.83 -10.65 2.19
CA PRO A 62 -0.10 -11.04 0.98
C PRO A 62 0.99 -10.03 0.59
N VAL A 63 0.74 -8.73 0.77
CA VAL A 63 1.72 -7.67 0.51
C VAL A 63 2.76 -7.60 1.63
N MET A 64 2.30 -7.55 2.89
CA MET A 64 3.16 -7.44 4.06
C MET A 64 4.19 -8.57 4.16
N ARG A 65 3.82 -9.81 3.82
CA ARG A 65 4.74 -10.96 3.82
C ARG A 65 5.81 -10.93 2.71
N ARG A 66 5.76 -9.97 1.78
CA ARG A 66 6.62 -9.93 0.59
C ARG A 66 7.47 -8.67 0.48
N VAL A 67 7.23 -7.65 1.29
CA VAL A 67 8.01 -6.40 1.26
C VAL A 67 9.19 -6.46 2.24
N GLY A 68 10.20 -5.61 2.04
CA GLY A 68 11.39 -5.56 2.89
C GLY A 68 11.13 -5.12 4.32
N PHE A 69 10.11 -4.29 4.51
CA PHE A 69 9.62 -3.92 5.83
C PHE A 69 8.10 -3.88 5.86
N ALA A 70 7.51 -4.56 6.84
CA ALA A 70 6.09 -4.51 7.09
C ALA A 70 5.84 -4.08 8.53
N ALA A 71 4.84 -3.21 8.72
CA ALA A 71 4.35 -2.83 10.03
C ALA A 71 2.83 -2.86 10.07
N ALA A 72 2.29 -3.03 11.27
CA ALA A 72 0.87 -2.94 11.54
C ALA A 72 0.63 -1.95 12.69
N PRO A 73 -0.46 -1.17 12.66
CA PRO A 73 -0.95 -0.47 13.84
C PRO A 73 -1.17 -1.42 15.03
N ALA A 74 -1.11 -0.90 16.26
CA ALA A 74 -1.24 -1.72 17.47
C ALA A 74 -2.61 -2.39 17.62
N ASP A 75 -3.63 -1.86 16.95
CA ASP A 75 -5.02 -2.30 16.92
C ASP A 75 -5.41 -3.00 15.61
N ALA A 76 -4.42 -3.38 14.78
CA ALA A 76 -4.66 -4.19 13.59
C ALA A 76 -5.33 -5.52 13.94
N LEU A 77 -6.05 -6.09 12.96
CA LEU A 77 -6.70 -7.38 13.13
C LEU A 77 -5.64 -8.47 13.40
N PRO A 78 -5.93 -9.41 14.31
CA PRO A 78 -5.06 -10.56 14.52
C PRO A 78 -5.01 -11.42 13.25
N GLU A 79 -3.84 -11.99 12.98
CA GLU A 79 -3.64 -12.93 11.87
C GLU A 79 -4.28 -14.31 12.08
#